data_AF-A0A2A5QRU4-F1
#
_entry.id   AF-A0A2A5QRU4-F1
#
_cell.length_a   1.000
_cell.length_b   1.000
_cell.length_c   1.000
_cell.angle_alpha   90.00
_cell.angle_beta   90.00
_cell.angle_gamma   90.00
#
_symmetry.space_group_name_H-M   'P 1'
#
loop_
_entity.id
_entity.type
_entity.pdbx_description
1 polymer ?
#
loop_
_entity_poly.entity_id
_entity_poly.type
_entity_poly.pdbx_seq_one_letter_code
_entity_poly.pdbx_strand_id
1 'polypeptide(L)'
;MYDSGDDSIVSRRALLRASAGTAALGAVDSVRADDGAGRGETARRFDGDCPDATIEPGMTHCEGASMDGCADDHPATVELQSAVADALERRYPDADALIDAGFKPYFDTLETGDDSWSHWLSPEYIGDDAVLDPERPESVLVDNDSWRSIGVMFIATDGGEPVEPPAVYGTDESEELCSPWHAHTGLPGRFAWWYYRQAYERDFEEGDLEFPCRTPCMLHVWTVDHPASIYAHDAPPTDARDLPPADDPAFETDGVPGEDELDWDVLPDELVPERTSESIARPFGLDLGR
;
A
#
# COMPACT_ATOMS: atom_id res chain seq x y z
N MET A 1 68.62 -7.56 5.48
CA MET A 1 69.01 -8.62 4.53
C MET A 1 67.70 -9.14 3.98
N TYR A 2 67.47 -8.90 2.68
CA TYR A 2 66.36 -9.43 1.84
C TYR A 2 66.28 -10.98 1.98
N ASP A 3 65.22 -11.73 1.70
CA ASP A 3 64.03 -11.58 0.85
C ASP A 3 63.10 -12.80 1.10
N SER A 4 61.85 -12.70 0.62
CA SER A 4 60.97 -13.77 0.10
C SER A 4 60.29 -14.72 1.10
N GLY A 5 59.00 -15.06 1.00
CA GLY A 5 57.99 -14.85 -0.04
C GLY A 5 56.97 -16.01 -0.01
N ASP A 6 55.73 -15.69 -0.37
CA ASP A 6 54.66 -16.54 -0.92
C ASP A 6 53.88 -17.60 -0.10
N ASP A 7 52.65 -17.19 0.22
CA ASP A 7 51.39 -17.53 -0.49
C ASP A 7 50.57 -18.81 -0.21
N SER A 8 49.26 -18.54 -0.13
CA SER A 8 48.10 -19.33 -0.57
C SER A 8 47.48 -20.46 0.30
N ILE A 9 46.33 -20.09 0.90
CA ILE A 9 44.97 -20.69 0.80
C ILE A 9 44.83 -22.23 0.88
N VAL A 10 44.13 -22.74 1.91
CA VAL A 10 43.03 -23.75 1.77
C VAL A 10 41.98 -23.61 2.89
N SER A 11 40.73 -23.77 2.46
CA SER A 11 39.42 -23.59 3.10
C SER A 11 38.95 -24.70 4.08
N ARG A 12 38.03 -24.26 4.95
CA ARG A 12 36.95 -24.96 5.68
C ARG A 12 36.72 -26.46 5.40
N ARG A 13 36.85 -27.30 6.43
CA ARG A 13 35.77 -28.17 6.98
C ARG A 13 36.29 -29.15 8.03
N ALA A 14 35.41 -29.42 8.99
CA ALA A 14 35.37 -30.59 9.87
C ALA A 14 36.37 -30.62 11.04
N LEU A 15 35.84 -30.52 12.27
CA LEU A 15 35.52 -31.74 13.02
C LEU A 15 34.74 -31.38 14.30
N LEU A 16 33.48 -31.80 14.33
CA LEU A 16 32.69 -31.93 15.55
C LEU A 16 33.37 -32.97 16.47
N ARG A 17 33.51 -32.64 17.76
CA ARG A 17 33.74 -33.65 18.79
C ARG A 17 32.87 -33.38 20.00
N ALA A 18 32.10 -34.42 20.32
CA ALA A 18 31.10 -34.49 21.36
C ALA A 18 31.67 -34.45 22.78
N SER A 19 30.83 -34.03 23.72
CA SER A 19 30.77 -34.63 25.05
C SER A 19 29.41 -34.39 25.69
N ALA A 20 28.71 -35.50 25.93
CA ALA A 20 27.54 -35.57 26.77
C ALA A 20 27.95 -35.42 28.25
N GLY A 21 27.14 -34.70 29.03
CA GLY A 21 27.27 -34.60 30.48
C GLY A 21 26.00 -34.00 31.07
N THR A 22 25.18 -34.84 31.68
CA THR A 22 24.04 -34.45 32.52
C THR A 22 24.51 -34.03 33.91
N ALA A 23 24.13 -32.84 34.38
CA ALA A 23 23.50 -32.62 35.70
C ALA A 23 23.30 -31.12 36.02
N ALA A 24 22.17 -30.89 36.69
CA ALA A 24 21.88 -29.87 37.71
C ALA A 24 21.51 -28.44 37.27
N LEU A 25 20.28 -28.08 37.70
CA LEU A 25 19.66 -26.77 37.73
C LEU A 25 20.56 -25.73 38.41
N GLY A 26 20.74 -24.60 37.73
CA GLY A 26 21.24 -23.35 38.29
C GLY A 26 20.66 -22.22 37.47
N ALA A 27 19.82 -21.39 38.10
CA ALA A 27 19.36 -20.14 37.52
C ALA A 27 20.57 -19.27 37.21
N VAL A 28 20.82 -19.03 35.93
CA VAL A 28 21.76 -18.00 35.47
C VAL A 28 21.02 -17.24 34.39
N ASP A 29 20.77 -15.98 34.71
CA ASP A 29 20.19 -14.97 33.85
C ASP A 29 21.08 -14.83 32.60
N SER A 30 20.70 -15.53 31.53
CA SER A 30 21.35 -15.36 30.24
C SER A 30 20.72 -14.14 29.60
N VAL A 31 21.39 -13.00 29.78
CA VAL A 31 21.33 -11.87 28.86
C VAL A 31 21.61 -12.44 27.47
N ARG A 32 20.55 -12.73 26.72
CA ARG A 32 20.65 -12.77 25.27
C ARG A 32 20.91 -11.34 24.84
N ALA A 33 22.02 -11.13 24.16
CA ALA A 33 22.15 -9.99 23.28
C ALA A 33 21.02 -10.12 22.25
N ASP A 34 19.99 -9.32 22.47
CA ASP A 34 18.86 -9.21 21.55
C ASP A 34 19.19 -8.06 20.61
N ASP A 35 19.79 -8.39 19.47
CA ASP A 35 19.93 -7.52 18.30
C ASP A 35 18.56 -7.32 17.62
N GLY A 36 17.51 -7.05 18.41
CA GLY A 36 16.11 -6.93 17.99
C GLY A 36 15.32 -5.85 18.72
N ALA A 37 15.97 -5.09 19.61
CA ALA A 37 15.30 -4.06 20.44
C ALA A 37 14.71 -2.89 19.63
N GLY A 38 15.18 -2.62 18.41
CA GLY A 38 14.65 -1.53 17.59
C GLY A 38 13.25 -1.80 17.04
N ARG A 39 13.02 -2.98 16.44
CA ARG A 39 11.79 -3.26 15.68
C ARG A 39 10.57 -3.53 16.58
N GLY A 40 10.78 -4.14 17.75
CA GLY A 40 9.70 -4.50 18.69
C GLY A 40 9.25 -3.35 19.61
N GLU A 41 10.06 -2.30 19.77
CA GLU A 41 9.69 -1.11 20.54
C GLU A 41 8.94 -0.08 19.67
N THR A 42 9.27 -0.02 18.38
CA THR A 42 8.55 0.76 17.36
C THR A 42 7.11 0.26 17.15
N ALA A 43 6.92 -1.05 16.95
CA ALA A 43 5.58 -1.64 16.79
C ALA A 43 4.66 -1.32 17.99
N ARG A 44 5.17 -1.42 19.23
CA ARG A 44 4.40 -1.09 20.44
C ARG A 44 3.94 0.37 20.54
N ARG A 45 4.60 1.30 19.84
CA ARG A 45 4.19 2.71 19.78
C ARG A 45 3.02 2.92 18.80
N PHE A 46 2.95 2.10 17.76
CA PHE A 46 1.90 2.14 16.73
C PHE A 46 0.73 1.19 17.02
N ASP A 47 0.90 0.20 17.91
CA ASP A 47 -0.11 -0.83 18.22
C ASP A 47 -0.79 -0.64 19.58
N GLY A 48 -0.65 0.54 20.20
CA GLY A 48 -1.25 0.83 21.51
C GLY A 48 -2.77 0.65 21.47
N ASP A 49 -3.28 -0.38 22.17
CA ASP A 49 -4.69 -0.78 22.29
C ASP A 49 -5.39 -1.27 20.98
N CYS A 50 -4.63 -1.69 19.97
CA CYS A 50 -5.16 -2.26 18.72
C CYS A 50 -4.92 -3.78 18.64
N PRO A 51 -5.86 -4.65 19.06
CA PRO A 51 -5.63 -6.10 19.12
C PRO A 51 -5.47 -6.75 17.74
N ASP A 52 -6.05 -6.16 16.69
CA ASP A 52 -6.04 -6.68 15.33
C ASP A 52 -4.91 -6.09 14.47
N ALA A 53 -4.14 -5.15 15.02
CA ALA A 53 -3.01 -4.52 14.36
C ALA A 53 -1.85 -5.51 14.14
N THR A 54 -1.23 -5.48 12.97
CA THR A 54 -0.09 -6.34 12.62
C THR A 54 1.08 -5.52 12.08
N ILE A 55 2.30 -6.06 12.22
CA ILE A 55 3.52 -5.42 11.67
C ILE A 55 3.65 -5.71 10.17
N GLU A 56 3.30 -6.93 9.75
CA GLU A 56 3.32 -7.34 8.35
C GLU A 56 2.06 -6.81 7.62
N PRO A 57 2.05 -6.77 6.28
CA PRO A 57 0.82 -6.51 5.53
C PRO A 57 -0.33 -7.42 6.01
N GLY A 58 -1.51 -6.85 6.17
CA GLY A 58 -2.65 -7.55 6.74
C GLY A 58 -3.94 -6.79 6.52
N MET A 59 -5.01 -7.54 6.31
CA MET A 59 -6.35 -7.03 6.05
C MET A 59 -7.39 -7.78 6.87
N THR A 60 -8.52 -7.13 7.10
CA THR A 60 -9.75 -7.78 7.58
C THR A 60 -10.92 -7.31 6.75
N HIS A 61 -11.90 -8.18 6.54
CA HIS A 61 -13.19 -7.75 5.99
C HIS A 61 -13.82 -6.70 6.90
N CYS A 62 -14.48 -5.73 6.28
CA CYS A 62 -15.30 -4.77 7.00
C CYS A 62 -16.55 -5.45 7.60
N GLU A 63 -17.17 -4.78 8.58
CA GLU A 63 -18.39 -5.30 9.18
C GLU A 63 -19.47 -5.48 8.11
N GLY A 64 -20.11 -6.65 8.09
CA GLY A 64 -21.11 -7.00 7.06
C GLY A 64 -20.54 -7.29 5.66
N ALA A 65 -19.23 -7.12 5.45
CA ALA A 65 -18.58 -7.38 4.17
C ALA A 65 -18.32 -8.88 3.96
N SER A 66 -18.48 -9.35 2.72
CA SER A 66 -18.17 -10.71 2.31
C SER A 66 -17.87 -10.78 0.81
N MET A 67 -16.89 -11.59 0.44
CA MET A 67 -16.58 -11.93 -0.95
C MET A 67 -17.30 -13.19 -1.44
N ASP A 68 -17.99 -13.92 -0.58
CA ASP A 68 -18.52 -15.26 -0.92
C ASP A 68 -19.50 -15.24 -2.10
N GLY A 69 -20.29 -14.16 -2.24
CA GLY A 69 -21.22 -13.96 -3.34
C GLY A 69 -20.64 -13.21 -4.54
N CYS A 70 -19.37 -12.79 -4.49
CA CYS A 70 -18.76 -12.00 -5.55
C CYS A 70 -18.36 -12.87 -6.76
N ALA A 71 -18.84 -12.46 -7.94
CA ALA A 71 -18.46 -13.02 -9.23
C ALA A 71 -18.13 -11.91 -10.23
N ASP A 72 -17.00 -12.05 -10.93
CA ASP A 72 -16.52 -11.07 -11.91
C ASP A 72 -17.47 -10.91 -13.12
N ASP A 73 -18.24 -11.95 -13.46
CA ASP A 73 -19.22 -11.93 -14.55
C ASP A 73 -20.62 -11.49 -14.12
N HIS A 74 -20.80 -11.10 -12.85
CA HIS A 74 -22.06 -10.57 -12.36
C HIS A 74 -22.42 -9.24 -13.05
N PRO A 75 -23.69 -9.00 -13.46
CA PRO A 75 -24.04 -7.77 -14.18
C PRO A 75 -23.66 -6.47 -13.46
N ALA A 76 -23.84 -6.41 -12.14
CA ALA A 76 -23.46 -5.24 -11.35
C ALA A 76 -21.93 -5.05 -11.29
N THR A 77 -21.17 -6.15 -11.26
CA THR A 77 -19.70 -6.12 -11.29
C THR A 77 -19.19 -5.64 -12.64
N VAL A 78 -19.76 -6.16 -13.74
CA VAL A 78 -19.43 -5.73 -15.11
C VAL A 78 -19.80 -4.26 -15.33
N GLU A 79 -20.96 -3.81 -14.83
CA GLU A 79 -21.38 -2.41 -14.91
C GLU A 79 -20.41 -1.50 -14.15
N LEU A 80 -20.06 -1.86 -12.91
CA LEU A 80 -19.08 -1.11 -12.11
C LEU A 80 -17.72 -1.04 -12.79
N GLN A 81 -17.17 -2.18 -13.24
CA GLN A 81 -15.88 -2.23 -13.91
C GLN A 81 -15.88 -1.40 -15.20
N SER A 82 -16.96 -1.47 -15.99
CA SER A 82 -17.09 -0.68 -17.21
C SER A 82 -17.14 0.82 -16.91
N ALA A 83 -17.88 1.23 -15.88
CA ALA A 83 -17.97 2.63 -15.47
C ALA A 83 -16.62 3.17 -14.98
N VAL A 84 -15.86 2.35 -14.22
CA VAL A 84 -14.49 2.68 -13.80
C VAL A 84 -13.58 2.81 -15.02
N ALA A 85 -13.60 1.84 -15.94
CA ALA A 85 -12.79 1.89 -17.16
C ALA A 85 -13.09 3.14 -18.01
N ASP A 86 -14.37 3.48 -18.17
CA ASP A 86 -14.81 4.67 -18.88
C ASP A 86 -14.33 5.96 -18.19
N ALA A 87 -14.29 5.99 -16.85
CA ALA A 87 -13.79 7.15 -16.10
C ALA A 87 -12.27 7.30 -16.23
N LEU A 88 -11.53 6.20 -16.11
CA LEU A 88 -10.07 6.20 -16.32
C LEU A 88 -9.74 6.64 -17.74
N GLU A 89 -10.38 6.10 -18.78
CA GLU A 89 -10.08 6.49 -20.17
C GLU A 89 -10.38 7.98 -20.44
N ARG A 90 -11.49 8.51 -19.91
CA ARG A 90 -11.97 9.86 -20.27
C ARG A 90 -11.44 10.97 -19.38
N ARG A 91 -11.16 10.68 -18.10
CA ARG A 91 -10.89 11.70 -17.08
C ARG A 91 -9.54 11.51 -16.42
N TYR A 92 -9.13 10.27 -16.20
CA TYR A 92 -7.94 9.93 -15.42
C TYR A 92 -7.03 8.92 -16.14
N PRO A 93 -6.64 9.14 -17.41
CA PRO A 93 -5.96 8.11 -18.20
C PRO A 93 -4.53 7.80 -17.74
N ASP A 94 -3.88 8.75 -17.07
CA ASP A 94 -2.47 8.71 -16.70
C ASP A 94 -2.14 9.69 -15.57
N ALA A 95 -0.88 9.65 -15.12
CA ALA A 95 -0.37 10.52 -14.06
C ALA A 95 -0.55 12.02 -14.35
N ASP A 96 -0.37 12.47 -15.59
CA ASP A 96 -0.55 13.89 -15.97
C ASP A 96 -1.99 14.35 -15.71
N ALA A 97 -2.98 13.57 -16.15
CA ALA A 97 -4.38 13.87 -15.90
C ALA A 97 -4.76 13.84 -14.41
N LEU A 98 -4.14 12.95 -13.63
CA LEU A 98 -4.35 12.88 -12.18
C LEU A 98 -3.82 14.12 -11.46
N ILE A 99 -2.64 14.60 -11.85
CA ILE A 99 -2.04 15.84 -11.33
C ILE A 99 -2.96 17.03 -11.60
N ASP A 100 -3.44 17.16 -12.84
CA ASP A 100 -4.36 18.22 -13.25
C ASP A 100 -5.70 18.15 -12.50
N ALA A 101 -6.16 16.95 -12.17
CA ALA A 101 -7.36 16.71 -11.38
C ALA A 101 -7.15 16.89 -9.86
N GLY A 102 -5.92 17.18 -9.42
CA GLY A 102 -5.60 17.46 -8.01
C GLY A 102 -5.35 16.23 -7.15
N PHE A 103 -5.22 15.04 -7.76
CA PHE A 103 -4.83 13.84 -7.04
C PHE A 103 -3.41 13.98 -6.49
N LYS A 104 -3.16 13.30 -5.38
CA LYS A 104 -1.88 13.30 -4.66
C LYS A 104 -1.27 11.91 -4.70
N PRO A 105 -0.07 11.76 -5.26
CA PRO A 105 0.61 10.48 -5.27
C PRO A 105 0.90 10.04 -3.85
N TYR A 106 0.63 8.78 -3.61
CA TYR A 106 0.88 8.10 -2.37
C TYR A 106 1.59 6.78 -2.73
N PHE A 107 2.92 6.86 -2.82
CA PHE A 107 3.75 5.67 -3.03
C PHE A 107 3.79 4.86 -1.75
N ASP A 108 3.59 3.55 -1.84
CA ASP A 108 3.45 2.62 -0.71
C ASP A 108 4.78 2.34 0.01
N THR A 109 5.25 3.37 0.70
CA THR A 109 6.62 3.52 1.22
C THR A 109 7.05 2.54 2.31
N LEU A 110 6.17 1.63 2.74
CA LEU A 110 6.46 0.58 3.71
C LEU A 110 6.14 -0.82 3.19
N GLU A 111 5.64 -0.94 1.97
CA GLU A 111 5.43 -2.27 1.41
C GLU A 111 6.77 -2.95 1.15
N THR A 112 6.79 -4.24 1.41
CA THR A 112 7.91 -5.12 1.08
C THR A 112 7.37 -6.02 -0.02
N GLY A 113 7.41 -5.55 -1.26
CA GLY A 113 6.59 -6.12 -2.33
C GLY A 113 6.94 -5.65 -3.73
N ASP A 114 5.92 -5.63 -4.58
CA ASP A 114 6.00 -5.16 -5.96
C ASP A 114 5.67 -3.66 -5.99
N ASP A 115 6.72 -2.85 -5.97
CA ASP A 115 6.63 -1.38 -5.94
C ASP A 115 6.25 -0.79 -7.33
N SER A 116 5.87 -1.63 -8.30
CA SER A 116 5.58 -1.24 -9.69
C SER A 116 4.22 -0.56 -9.88
N TRP A 117 3.51 -0.20 -8.82
CA TRP A 117 2.27 0.55 -8.89
C TRP A 117 2.12 1.50 -7.70
N SER A 118 1.24 2.48 -7.82
CA SER A 118 1.03 3.50 -6.81
C SER A 118 -0.44 3.87 -6.66
N HIS A 119 -0.80 4.26 -5.45
CA HIS A 119 -2.08 4.88 -5.15
C HIS A 119 -1.98 6.38 -5.34
N TRP A 120 -2.98 6.97 -5.98
CA TRP A 120 -3.14 8.40 -6.10
C TRP A 120 -4.45 8.77 -5.43
N LEU A 121 -4.42 9.61 -4.40
CA LEU A 121 -5.58 9.93 -3.56
C LEU A 121 -6.15 11.30 -3.92
N SER A 122 -7.48 11.44 -3.93
CA SER A 122 -8.17 12.72 -4.12
C SER A 122 -8.69 13.24 -2.77
N PRO A 123 -8.06 14.28 -2.18
CA PRO A 123 -8.60 14.92 -0.99
C PRO A 123 -10.01 15.47 -1.17
N GLU A 124 -10.32 15.94 -2.38
CA GLU A 124 -11.66 16.42 -2.70
C GLU A 124 -12.70 15.30 -2.60
N TYR A 125 -12.39 14.11 -3.10
CA TYR A 125 -13.36 13.01 -3.15
C TYR A 125 -13.45 12.25 -1.82
N ILE A 126 -12.33 12.09 -1.11
CA ILE A 126 -12.34 11.56 0.27
C ILE A 126 -13.19 12.46 1.20
N GLY A 127 -13.15 13.77 0.98
CA GLY A 127 -13.87 14.76 1.77
C GLY A 127 -15.32 15.00 1.34
N ASP A 128 -15.83 14.31 0.31
CA ASP A 128 -17.20 14.49 -0.17
C ASP A 128 -18.19 13.45 0.40
N ASP A 129 -19.44 13.45 -0.08
CA ASP A 129 -20.54 12.62 0.39
C ASP A 129 -20.85 11.40 -0.53
N ALA A 130 -20.08 11.21 -1.59
CA ALA A 130 -20.21 10.08 -2.50
C ALA A 130 -19.36 8.90 -2.00
N VAL A 131 -19.89 7.69 -2.16
CA VAL A 131 -19.14 6.44 -1.92
C VAL A 131 -19.47 5.49 -3.06
N LEU A 132 -18.45 4.82 -3.59
CA LEU A 132 -18.58 3.89 -4.71
C LEU A 132 -19.11 4.59 -5.98
N ASP A 133 -18.61 5.81 -6.27
CA ASP A 133 -18.89 6.57 -7.50
C ASP A 133 -17.74 6.44 -8.51
N PRO A 134 -17.90 5.67 -9.60
CA PRO A 134 -16.83 5.47 -10.59
C PRO A 134 -16.33 6.75 -11.26
N GLU A 135 -17.14 7.82 -11.32
CA GLU A 135 -16.72 9.08 -11.92
C GLU A 135 -15.89 9.97 -10.98
N ARG A 136 -15.85 9.64 -9.68
CA ARG A 136 -15.19 10.38 -8.60
C ARG A 136 -14.52 9.44 -7.59
N PRO A 137 -13.62 8.54 -8.01
CA PRO A 137 -13.01 7.58 -7.10
C PRO A 137 -12.06 8.27 -6.10
N GLU A 138 -12.11 7.88 -4.83
CA GLU A 138 -11.23 8.46 -3.80
C GLU A 138 -9.75 8.16 -4.06
N SER A 139 -9.46 7.05 -4.77
CA SER A 139 -8.14 6.72 -5.25
C SER A 139 -8.12 6.15 -6.67
N VAL A 140 -7.12 6.55 -7.45
CA VAL A 140 -6.76 5.92 -8.73
C VAL A 140 -5.46 5.15 -8.56
N LEU A 141 -5.39 3.96 -9.15
CA LEU A 141 -4.24 3.05 -9.10
C LEU A 141 -3.46 3.20 -10.40
N VAL A 142 -2.17 3.50 -10.31
CA VAL A 142 -1.31 3.81 -11.46
C VAL A 142 -0.20 2.78 -11.55
N ASP A 143 0.05 2.29 -12.75
CA ASP A 143 1.22 1.47 -13.06
C ASP A 143 2.46 2.36 -13.15
N ASN A 144 3.47 2.11 -12.31
CA ASN A 144 4.63 3.00 -12.21
C ASN A 144 5.58 2.86 -13.41
N ASP A 145 5.49 1.78 -14.18
CA ASP A 145 6.28 1.62 -15.41
C ASP A 145 5.66 2.43 -16.56
N SER A 146 4.39 2.19 -16.88
CA SER A 146 3.70 2.83 -18.01
C SER A 146 3.11 4.20 -17.68
N TRP A 147 2.98 4.55 -16.41
CA TRP A 147 2.33 5.76 -15.87
C TRP A 147 0.83 5.83 -16.21
N ARG A 148 0.23 4.70 -16.57
CA ARG A 148 -1.20 4.56 -16.90
C ARG A 148 -2.02 4.20 -15.68
N SER A 149 -3.23 4.70 -15.62
CA SER A 149 -4.21 4.24 -14.64
C SER A 149 -4.70 2.83 -14.98
N ILE A 150 -4.67 1.92 -14.00
CA ILE A 150 -4.97 0.49 -14.15
C ILE A 150 -6.13 0.00 -13.27
N GLY A 151 -6.64 0.88 -12.41
CA GLY A 151 -7.76 0.59 -11.53
C GLY A 151 -8.09 1.76 -10.62
N VAL A 152 -9.02 1.53 -9.69
CA VAL A 152 -9.38 2.48 -8.64
C VAL A 152 -9.44 1.75 -7.30
N MET A 153 -9.26 2.49 -6.23
CA MET A 153 -9.63 2.05 -4.90
C MET A 153 -10.64 3.06 -4.34
N PHE A 154 -11.84 2.56 -4.05
CA PHE A 154 -12.83 3.35 -3.32
C PHE A 154 -12.51 3.34 -1.83
N ILE A 155 -12.78 4.44 -1.16
CA ILE A 155 -12.62 4.60 0.29
C ILE A 155 -13.95 5.02 0.86
N ALA A 156 -14.50 4.22 1.79
CA ALA A 156 -15.82 4.48 2.37
C ALA A 156 -15.74 5.58 3.44
N THR A 157 -15.78 6.83 2.98
CA THR A 157 -15.83 8.04 3.80
C THR A 157 -17.04 8.92 3.45
N ASP A 158 -17.53 9.71 4.40
CA ASP A 158 -18.52 10.78 4.20
C ASP A 158 -18.02 12.01 4.94
N GLY A 159 -17.67 13.06 4.19
CA GLY A 159 -17.05 14.26 4.75
C GLY A 159 -15.69 13.98 5.39
N GLY A 160 -14.93 13.01 4.86
CA GLY A 160 -13.65 12.57 5.41
C GLY A 160 -13.74 11.58 6.59
N GLU A 161 -14.94 11.32 7.11
CA GLU A 161 -15.15 10.40 8.22
C GLU A 161 -15.49 8.98 7.73
N PRO A 162 -14.91 7.91 8.30
CA PRO A 162 -15.21 6.55 7.87
C PRO A 162 -16.69 6.18 8.06
N VAL A 163 -17.29 5.56 7.04
CA VAL A 163 -18.69 5.09 7.07
C VAL A 163 -18.81 3.59 6.81
N GLU A 164 -20.01 3.04 7.02
CA GLU A 164 -20.32 1.67 6.63
C GLU A 164 -20.34 1.57 5.09
N PRO A 165 -19.54 0.69 4.48
CA PRO A 165 -19.45 0.62 3.03
C PRO A 165 -20.71 0.01 2.40
N PRO A 166 -21.17 0.51 1.25
CA PRO A 166 -22.27 -0.11 0.50
C PRO A 166 -21.82 -1.42 -0.15
N ALA A 167 -22.65 -2.46 -0.12
CA ALA A 167 -22.40 -3.65 -0.93
C ALA A 167 -22.45 -3.31 -2.43
N VAL A 168 -21.71 -4.06 -3.26
CA VAL A 168 -21.79 -3.92 -4.72
C VAL A 168 -23.15 -4.43 -5.20
N TYR A 169 -23.63 -5.56 -4.65
CA TYR A 169 -24.95 -6.13 -4.90
C TYR A 169 -25.35 -7.13 -3.79
N GLY A 170 -26.57 -7.69 -3.88
CA GLY A 170 -27.07 -8.68 -2.92
C GLY A 170 -27.51 -8.12 -1.57
N THR A 171 -27.94 -6.85 -1.53
CA THR A 171 -28.59 -6.26 -0.34
C THR A 171 -30.02 -6.75 -0.14
N ASP A 172 -30.63 -7.30 -1.18
CA ASP A 172 -31.96 -7.92 -1.16
C ASP A 172 -31.87 -9.43 -0.91
N GLU A 173 -32.86 -10.02 -0.21
CA GLU A 173 -32.86 -11.45 0.21
C GLU A 173 -32.83 -12.48 -0.94
N SER A 174 -32.88 -12.05 -2.20
CA SER A 174 -32.94 -12.92 -3.38
C SER A 174 -31.59 -13.19 -4.05
N GLU A 175 -30.52 -12.52 -3.63
CA GLU A 175 -29.20 -12.58 -4.26
C GLU A 175 -28.11 -12.75 -3.20
N GLU A 176 -27.02 -13.43 -3.55
CA GLU A 176 -25.88 -13.58 -2.64
C GLU A 176 -25.15 -12.24 -2.50
N LEU A 177 -24.87 -11.85 -1.26
CA LEU A 177 -24.21 -10.58 -0.94
C LEU A 177 -22.79 -10.56 -1.51
N CYS A 178 -22.49 -9.53 -2.31
CA CYS A 178 -21.12 -9.19 -2.68
C CYS A 178 -20.73 -7.83 -2.10
N SER A 179 -19.83 -7.87 -1.13
CA SER A 179 -19.27 -6.71 -0.45
C SER A 179 -17.79 -6.98 -0.19
N PRO A 180 -16.90 -6.76 -1.19
CA PRO A 180 -15.48 -7.10 -1.10
C PRO A 180 -14.65 -6.06 -0.30
N TRP A 181 -15.31 -5.22 0.48
CA TRP A 181 -14.68 -4.19 1.30
C TRP A 181 -13.81 -4.78 2.41
N HIS A 182 -12.64 -4.20 2.60
CA HIS A 182 -11.68 -4.58 3.64
C HIS A 182 -11.01 -3.36 4.24
N ALA A 183 -10.46 -3.51 5.43
CA ALA A 183 -9.61 -2.51 6.06
C ALA A 183 -8.21 -3.08 6.27
N HIS A 184 -7.19 -2.27 6.02
CA HIS A 184 -5.82 -2.64 6.30
C HIS A 184 -5.58 -2.53 7.81
N THR A 185 -5.05 -3.60 8.36
CA THR A 185 -4.65 -3.72 9.78
C THR A 185 -3.14 -3.87 9.93
N GLY A 186 -2.44 -4.16 8.83
CA GLY A 186 -0.99 -4.15 8.75
C GLY A 186 -0.39 -2.75 8.82
N LEU A 187 0.81 -2.65 9.41
CA LEU A 187 1.55 -1.41 9.54
C LEU A 187 1.73 -0.66 8.20
N PRO A 188 2.05 -1.31 7.06
CA PRO A 188 2.21 -0.62 5.78
C PRO A 188 0.96 0.18 5.39
N GLY A 189 -0.20 -0.48 5.25
CA GLY A 189 -1.46 0.18 4.89
C GLY A 189 -2.01 1.14 5.97
N ARG A 190 -1.71 0.93 7.26
CA ARG A 190 -2.10 1.90 8.31
C ARG A 190 -1.23 3.15 8.28
N PHE A 191 0.07 2.97 8.08
CA PHE A 191 1.00 4.09 7.97
C PHE A 191 0.78 4.87 6.70
N ALA A 192 0.46 4.20 5.60
CA ALA A 192 0.01 4.76 4.34
C ALA A 192 -1.06 5.85 4.55
N TRP A 193 -2.20 5.41 5.10
CA TRP A 193 -3.34 6.25 5.38
C TRP A 193 -3.03 7.37 6.37
N TRP A 194 -2.32 7.05 7.45
CA TRP A 194 -1.88 8.05 8.41
C TRP A 194 -0.97 9.10 7.78
N TYR A 195 0.00 8.69 6.95
CA TYR A 195 0.91 9.59 6.24
C TYR A 195 0.15 10.52 5.30
N TYR A 196 -0.80 9.99 4.51
CA TYR A 196 -1.68 10.79 3.67
C TYR A 196 -2.37 11.91 4.48
N ARG A 197 -3.02 11.54 5.59
CA ARG A 197 -3.71 12.47 6.48
C ARG A 197 -2.78 13.56 7.02
N GLN A 198 -1.57 13.18 7.42
CA GLN A 198 -0.59 14.15 7.92
C GLN A 198 -0.02 15.06 6.81
N ALA A 199 0.29 14.51 5.64
CA ALA A 199 0.93 15.23 4.56
C ALA A 199 -0.03 16.16 3.81
N TYR A 200 -1.26 15.71 3.57
CA TYR A 200 -2.19 16.37 2.66
C TYR A 200 -3.42 16.99 3.36
N GLU A 201 -4.00 16.35 4.38
CA GLU A 201 -5.06 16.97 5.20
C GLU A 201 -4.48 17.91 6.29
N ARG A 202 -3.18 17.82 6.54
CA ARG A 202 -2.44 18.63 7.52
C ARG A 202 -2.95 18.48 8.94
N ASP A 203 -3.42 17.28 9.30
CA ASP A 203 -3.96 16.98 10.63
C ASP A 203 -2.99 17.27 11.79
N PHE A 204 -1.69 17.29 11.51
CA PHE A 204 -0.67 17.75 12.45
C PHE A 204 -0.90 19.18 12.96
N GLU A 205 -1.54 20.05 12.17
CA GLU A 205 -1.86 21.43 12.54
C GLU A 205 -2.99 21.49 13.58
N GLU A 206 -3.92 20.54 13.51
CA GLU A 206 -5.01 20.37 14.47
C GLU A 206 -4.57 19.58 15.71
N GLY A 207 -3.37 18.98 15.64
CA GLY A 207 -2.77 18.19 16.71
C GLY A 207 -3.26 16.75 16.77
N ASP A 208 -3.99 16.29 15.74
CA ASP A 208 -4.36 14.89 15.58
C ASP A 208 -3.18 14.12 14.97
N LEU A 209 -2.44 13.46 15.84
CA LEU A 209 -1.29 12.61 15.51
C LEU A 209 -1.58 11.14 15.85
N GLU A 210 -2.83 10.79 16.15
CA GLU A 210 -3.18 9.42 16.53
C GLU A 210 -2.95 8.48 15.35
N PHE A 211 -2.20 7.40 15.62
CA PHE A 211 -1.99 6.37 14.63
C PHE A 211 -3.18 5.41 14.63
N PRO A 212 -3.86 5.21 13.49
CA PRO A 212 -5.13 4.50 13.46
C PRO A 212 -4.93 2.99 13.68
N CYS A 213 -5.88 2.29 14.31
CA CYS A 213 -5.82 0.82 14.44
C CYS A 213 -6.04 0.08 13.11
N ARG A 214 -6.74 0.72 12.17
CA ARG A 214 -7.03 0.23 10.82
C ARG A 214 -7.36 1.40 9.91
N THR A 215 -7.31 1.20 8.59
CA THR A 215 -7.81 2.17 7.61
C THR A 215 -9.35 2.22 7.61
N PRO A 216 -9.96 3.21 6.93
CA PRO A 216 -11.34 3.08 6.46
C PRO A 216 -11.52 1.83 5.59
N CYS A 217 -12.76 1.47 5.34
CA CYS A 217 -13.07 0.38 4.41
C CYS A 217 -12.70 0.79 2.99
N MET A 218 -11.97 -0.08 2.30
CA MET A 218 -11.43 0.11 0.96
C MET A 218 -11.92 -1.00 0.04
N LEU A 219 -12.13 -0.66 -1.23
CA LEU A 219 -12.54 -1.59 -2.28
C LEU A 219 -11.76 -1.29 -3.55
N HIS A 220 -10.91 -2.23 -3.95
CA HIS A 220 -10.17 -2.18 -5.20
C HIS A 220 -11.08 -2.62 -6.36
N VAL A 221 -10.99 -1.96 -7.51
CA VAL A 221 -11.58 -2.38 -8.78
C VAL A 221 -10.55 -2.22 -9.89
N TRP A 222 -10.08 -3.34 -10.44
CA TRP A 222 -9.14 -3.37 -11.55
C TRP A 222 -9.84 -3.30 -12.90
N THR A 223 -9.27 -2.55 -13.84
CA THR A 223 -9.74 -2.50 -15.24
C THR A 223 -8.90 -3.38 -16.17
N VAL A 224 -7.79 -3.91 -15.66
CA VAL A 224 -6.97 -4.94 -16.29
C VAL A 224 -7.25 -6.32 -15.68
N ASP A 225 -6.94 -7.38 -16.41
CA ASP A 225 -7.22 -8.76 -15.97
C ASP A 225 -6.44 -9.11 -14.69
N HIS A 226 -7.14 -9.61 -13.68
CA HIS A 226 -6.53 -10.08 -12.44
C HIS A 226 -6.94 -11.53 -12.15
N PRO A 227 -6.00 -12.47 -11.91
CA PRO A 227 -6.30 -13.91 -11.82
C PRO A 227 -7.16 -14.31 -10.62
N ALA A 228 -7.18 -13.51 -9.55
CA ALA A 228 -7.99 -13.75 -8.36
C ALA A 228 -9.44 -13.25 -8.49
N SER A 229 -9.62 -11.99 -8.87
CA SER A 229 -10.89 -11.31 -9.14
C SER A 229 -10.59 -9.86 -9.52
N ILE A 230 -11.53 -9.15 -10.14
CA ILE A 230 -11.42 -7.70 -10.33
C ILE A 230 -11.35 -6.92 -9.00
N TYR A 231 -11.77 -7.55 -7.89
CA TYR A 231 -11.74 -6.98 -6.54
C TYR A 231 -10.51 -7.38 -5.72
N ALA A 232 -9.50 -7.96 -6.36
CA ALA A 232 -8.29 -8.37 -5.65
C ALA A 232 -7.62 -7.17 -4.98
N HIS A 233 -7.08 -7.39 -3.78
CA HIS A 233 -6.30 -6.37 -3.08
C HIS A 233 -4.96 -6.09 -3.77
N ASP A 234 -4.24 -7.15 -4.14
CA ASP A 234 -2.92 -7.02 -4.73
C ASP A 234 -3.01 -6.56 -6.19
N ALA A 235 -1.94 -5.95 -6.67
CA ALA A 235 -1.86 -5.52 -8.06
C ALA A 235 -1.95 -6.70 -9.05
N PRO A 236 -2.52 -6.46 -10.24
CA PRO A 236 -2.47 -7.39 -11.34
C PRO A 236 -1.04 -7.79 -11.71
N PRO A 237 -0.79 -9.04 -12.11
CA PRO A 237 0.52 -9.48 -12.60
C PRO A 237 1.04 -8.56 -13.72
N THR A 238 2.36 -8.35 -13.77
CA THR A 238 2.99 -7.45 -14.77
C THR A 238 2.62 -7.81 -16.21
N ASP A 239 2.44 -9.09 -16.54
CA ASP A 239 2.03 -9.54 -17.88
C ASP A 239 0.58 -9.17 -18.23
N ALA A 240 -0.26 -8.88 -17.23
CA ALA A 240 -1.60 -8.32 -17.43
C ALA A 240 -1.59 -6.78 -17.52
N ARG A 241 -0.50 -6.12 -17.14
CA ARG A 241 -0.29 -4.66 -17.15
C ARG A 241 0.55 -4.18 -18.34
N ASP A 242 0.75 -5.00 -19.37
CA ASP A 242 1.50 -4.65 -20.60
C ASP A 242 0.72 -3.66 -21.48
N LEU A 243 0.50 -2.46 -20.94
CA LEU A 243 -0.16 -1.34 -21.59
C LEU A 243 0.87 -0.47 -22.32
N PRO A 244 0.48 0.17 -23.44
CA PRO A 244 1.31 1.21 -24.02
C PRO A 244 1.56 2.31 -22.97
N PRO A 245 2.82 2.78 -22.83
CA PRO A 245 3.13 3.90 -21.95
C PRO A 245 2.24 5.12 -22.19
N ALA A 246 2.12 5.96 -21.15
CA ALA A 246 1.53 7.28 -21.27
C ALA A 246 2.22 8.10 -22.37
N ASP A 247 1.50 9.08 -22.91
CA ASP A 247 2.12 10.08 -23.78
C ASP A 247 3.09 10.95 -22.96
N ASP A 248 3.94 11.73 -23.64
CA ASP A 248 4.86 12.65 -22.97
C ASP A 248 4.09 13.56 -21.98
N PRO A 249 4.47 13.58 -20.69
CA PRO A 249 3.78 14.37 -19.67
C PRO A 249 3.86 15.86 -20.00
N ALA A 250 2.80 16.62 -19.67
CA ALA A 250 2.75 18.06 -19.88
C ALA A 250 3.43 18.85 -18.76
N PHE A 251 3.58 18.24 -17.57
CA PHE A 251 4.33 18.80 -16.46
C PHE A 251 5.85 18.75 -16.69
N GLU A 252 6.60 19.60 -15.98
CA GLU A 252 8.06 19.64 -16.08
C GLU A 252 8.68 18.41 -15.41
N THR A 253 9.22 17.48 -16.21
CA THR A 253 9.97 16.31 -15.74
C THR A 253 11.05 15.90 -16.74
N ASP A 254 12.08 15.23 -16.24
CA ASP A 254 13.11 14.56 -17.05
C ASP A 254 12.80 13.06 -17.26
N GLY A 255 11.77 12.52 -16.59
CA GLY A 255 11.38 11.11 -16.69
C GLY A 255 10.53 10.80 -17.93
N VAL A 256 10.65 9.58 -18.44
CA VAL A 256 9.93 9.11 -19.63
C VAL A 256 9.07 7.88 -19.28
N PRO A 257 7.74 7.93 -19.49
CA PRO A 257 6.87 6.77 -19.30
C PRO A 257 7.37 5.54 -20.07
N GLY A 258 7.47 4.40 -19.39
CA GLY A 258 7.97 3.13 -19.92
C GLY A 258 9.50 2.98 -19.96
N GLU A 259 10.25 4.04 -19.62
CA GLU A 259 11.71 3.98 -19.44
C GLU A 259 12.12 4.26 -17.99
N ASP A 260 11.45 5.20 -17.32
CA ASP A 260 11.68 5.59 -15.94
C ASP A 260 10.46 5.23 -15.06
N GLU A 261 10.72 4.78 -13.84
CA GLU A 261 9.68 4.48 -12.86
C GLU A 261 9.05 5.78 -12.35
N LEU A 262 7.72 5.78 -12.22
CA LEU A 262 6.99 6.86 -11.59
C LEU A 262 7.29 6.86 -10.09
N ASP A 263 8.12 7.79 -9.64
CA ASP A 263 8.47 7.99 -8.23
C ASP A 263 8.62 9.49 -7.89
N TRP A 264 9.05 9.79 -6.67
CA TRP A 264 9.25 11.18 -6.22
C TRP A 264 10.29 11.97 -7.04
N ASP A 265 11.26 11.31 -7.68
CA ASP A 265 12.36 11.97 -8.39
C ASP A 265 11.92 12.48 -9.79
N VAL A 266 10.83 11.93 -10.34
CA VAL A 266 10.28 12.33 -11.65
C VAL A 266 9.02 13.21 -11.54
N LEU A 267 8.49 13.43 -10.34
CA LEU A 267 7.31 14.25 -10.12
C LEU A 267 7.64 15.74 -9.91
N PRO A 268 6.70 16.66 -10.21
CA PRO A 268 6.82 18.07 -9.85
C PRO A 268 7.07 18.28 -8.35
N ASP A 269 7.98 19.21 -8.02
CA ASP A 269 8.38 19.53 -6.64
C ASP A 269 7.18 19.85 -5.73
N GLU A 270 6.11 20.45 -6.28
CA GLU A 270 4.89 20.80 -5.53
C GLU A 270 4.03 19.61 -5.10
N LEU A 271 4.23 18.44 -5.70
CA LEU A 271 3.55 17.21 -5.32
C LEU A 271 4.34 16.39 -4.31
N VAL A 272 5.66 16.61 -4.26
CA VAL A 272 6.54 15.98 -3.29
C VAL A 272 6.26 16.59 -1.91
N PRO A 273 5.83 15.78 -0.92
CA PRO A 273 5.58 16.29 0.43
C PRO A 273 6.84 16.90 1.06
N GLU A 274 6.67 17.99 1.82
CA GLU A 274 7.78 18.63 2.57
C GLU A 274 8.54 17.64 3.46
N ARG A 275 7.86 16.57 3.87
CA ARG A 275 8.42 15.42 4.56
C ARG A 275 8.01 14.15 3.84
N THR A 276 8.95 13.55 3.13
CA THR A 276 8.77 12.18 2.61
C THR A 276 8.50 11.21 3.74
N SER A 277 7.80 10.13 3.43
CA SER A 277 7.56 9.00 4.34
C SER A 277 8.84 8.55 5.07
N GLU A 278 9.99 8.46 4.40
CA GLU A 278 11.28 8.13 5.01
C GLU A 278 11.66 9.10 6.13
N SER A 279 11.48 10.40 5.89
CA SER A 279 11.81 11.44 6.86
C SER A 279 10.91 11.39 8.09
N ILE A 280 9.65 10.95 7.91
CA ILE A 280 8.68 10.78 8.99
C ILE A 280 8.91 9.46 9.72
N ALA A 281 9.24 8.39 9.01
CA ALA A 281 9.44 7.04 9.52
C ALA A 281 10.74 6.88 10.34
N ARG A 282 11.82 7.58 9.95
CA ARG A 282 13.15 7.54 10.60
C ARG A 282 13.13 7.85 12.11
N PRO A 283 12.46 8.92 12.59
CA PRO A 283 12.25 9.18 14.01
C PRO A 283 11.58 8.03 14.78
N PHE A 284 10.85 7.16 14.10
CA PHE A 284 10.19 5.99 14.68
C PHE A 284 11.03 4.71 14.54
N GLY A 285 12.22 4.75 13.95
CA GLY A 285 13.09 3.58 13.80
C GLY A 285 12.62 2.58 12.73
N LEU A 286 11.74 3.02 11.83
CA LEU A 286 11.40 2.29 10.62
C LEU A 286 12.45 2.61 9.54
N ASP A 287 13.10 1.58 9.03
CA ASP A 287 14.04 1.67 7.91
C ASP A 287 13.30 1.24 6.65
N LEU A 288 13.08 2.18 5.73
CA LEU A 288 12.34 1.96 4.48
C LEU A 288 13.24 1.46 3.34
N GLY A 289 14.54 1.23 3.62
CA GLY A 289 15.51 0.50 2.79
C GLY A 289 15.30 0.53 1.28
N ARG A 290 15.88 1.53 0.59
CA ARG A 290 16.28 1.40 -0.82
C ARG A 290 17.56 0.56 -0.94
#